data_AF-D3YXA3-F1
#
_entry.id   AF-D3YXA3-F1
#
_cell.length_a   1.000
_cell.length_b   1.000
_cell.length_c   1.000
_cell.angle_alpha   90.00
_cell.angle_beta   90.00
_cell.angle_gamma   90.00
#
_symmetry.space_group_name_H-M   'P 1'
#
loop_
_entity.id
_entity.type
_entity.pdbx_description
1 polymer ?
#
loop_
_entity_poly.entity_id
_entity_poly.type
_entity_poly.pdbx_seq_one_letter_code
_entity_poly.pdbx_strand_id
1 'polypeptide(L)'
;MKEETLRSPWKAFMKQRRMGLNDFIQKIASNTYACKHAEVQSILKMSHPQEPELMNANPSPPPSPSQQINLGPSSNPHAKPSDFHFLKV
;
A
#
# COMPACT_ATOMS: atom_id res chain seq x y z
N MET A 1 -13.42 39.98 12.88
CA MET A 1 -12.69 39.24 13.94
C MET A 1 -13.63 38.36 14.77
N LYS A 2 -14.39 37.45 14.16
CA LYS A 2 -15.34 36.54 14.87
C LYS A 2 -15.08 35.05 14.61
N GLU A 3 -14.12 34.73 13.75
CA GLU A 3 -13.87 33.34 13.30
C GLU A 3 -12.77 32.64 14.11
N GLU A 4 -11.85 33.38 14.73
CA GLU A 4 -10.79 32.80 15.56
C GLU A 4 -11.32 32.22 16.88
N THR A 5 -12.35 32.83 17.45
CA THR A 5 -12.90 32.44 18.75
C THR A 5 -13.69 31.13 18.72
N LEU A 6 -14.18 30.68 17.55
CA LEU A 6 -14.84 29.38 17.40
C LEU A 6 -13.86 28.24 17.14
N ARG A 7 -12.63 28.56 16.68
CA ARG A 7 -11.57 27.56 16.54
C ARG A 7 -10.97 27.16 17.88
N SER A 8 -11.02 28.02 18.90
CA SER A 8 -10.38 27.72 20.19
C SER A 8 -11.09 26.63 21.01
N PRO A 9 -12.43 26.55 21.13
CA PRO A 9 -13.11 25.49 21.86
C PRO A 9 -13.00 24.16 21.11
N TRP A 10 -13.08 24.18 19.78
CA TRP A 10 -12.87 23.00 18.96
C TRP A 10 -11.44 22.45 19.11
N LYS A 11 -10.43 23.31 19.06
CA LYS A 11 -9.03 22.92 19.31
C LYS A 11 -8.83 22.35 20.72
N ALA A 12 -9.43 22.97 21.74
CA ALA A 12 -9.38 22.47 23.11
C ALA A 12 -10.06 21.10 23.25
N PHE A 13 -11.24 20.92 22.66
CA PHE A 13 -11.94 19.63 22.62
C PHE A 13 -11.12 18.55 21.92
N MET A 14 -10.58 18.84 20.73
CA MET A 14 -9.75 17.89 19.99
C MET A 14 -8.47 17.52 20.77
N LYS A 15 -7.87 18.48 21.48
CA LYS A 15 -6.73 18.23 22.37
C LYS A 15 -7.11 17.32 23.53
N GLN A 16 -8.20 17.62 24.23
CA GLN A 16 -8.69 16.79 25.35
C GLN A 16 -9.02 15.36 24.87
N ARG A 17 -9.72 15.23 23.73
CA ARG A 17 -10.06 13.94 23.13
C ARG A 17 -8.81 13.13 22.79
N ARG A 18 -7.81 13.77 22.17
CA ARG A 18 -6.53 13.13 21.85
C ARG A 18 -5.81 12.65 23.11
N MET A 19 -5.73 13.50 24.13
CA MET A 19 -5.09 13.16 25.40
C MET A 19 -5.80 12.01 26.11
N GLY A 20 -7.13 12.06 26.22
CA GLY A 20 -7.92 11.01 26.84
C GLY A 20 -7.82 9.67 26.11
N LEU A 21 -7.81 9.70 24.77
CA LEU A 21 -7.62 8.49 23.98
C LEU A 21 -6.21 7.91 24.15
N ASN A 22 -5.19 8.75 24.24
CA ASN A 22 -3.81 8.29 24.49
C ASN A 22 -3.68 7.59 25.86
N ASP A 23 -4.23 8.19 26.92
CA ASP A 23 -4.26 7.59 28.26
C ASP A 23 -5.03 6.26 28.27
N PHE A 24 -6.16 6.20 27.57
CA PHE A 24 -6.94 4.97 27.42
C PHE A 24 -6.17 3.85 26.69
N ILE A 25 -5.51 4.17 25.57
CA ILE A 25 -4.69 3.21 24.83
C ILE A 25 -3.55 2.68 25.72
N GLN A 26 -2.88 3.55 26.48
CA GLN A 26 -1.81 3.14 27.40
C GLN A 26 -2.33 2.18 28.49
N LYS A 27 -3.52 2.44 29.05
CA LYS A 27 -4.17 1.55 30.03
C LYS A 27 -4.57 0.20 29.43
N ILE A 28 -5.01 0.17 28.17
CA ILE A 28 -5.27 -1.08 27.47
C ILE A 28 -3.97 -1.86 27.25
N ALA A 29 -2.92 -1.19 26.78
CA ALA A 29 -1.64 -1.82 26.47
C ALA A 29 -0.95 -2.40 27.71
N SER A 30 -1.11 -1.77 28.89
CA SER A 30 -0.58 -2.28 30.16
C SER A 30 -1.38 -3.44 30.75
N ASN A 31 -2.64 -3.61 30.33
CA ASN A 31 -3.47 -4.74 30.72
C ASN A 31 -3.21 -5.94 29.79
N THR A 32 -2.52 -6.96 30.31
CA THR A 32 -2.12 -8.16 29.55
C THR A 32 -3.28 -8.96 28.96
N TYR A 33 -4.49 -8.87 29.52
CA TYR A 33 -5.66 -9.55 28.98
C TYR A 33 -6.29 -8.74 27.83
N ALA A 34 -6.50 -7.44 28.05
CA ALA A 34 -7.07 -6.55 27.04
C ALA A 34 -6.15 -6.41 25.82
N CYS A 35 -4.84 -6.29 26.05
CA CYS A 35 -3.83 -6.17 25.00
C CYS A 35 -3.78 -7.39 24.07
N LYS A 36 -4.11 -8.60 24.56
CA LYS A 36 -4.11 -9.83 23.74
C LYS A 36 -5.38 -10.00 22.88
N HIS A 37 -6.39 -9.16 23.05
CA HIS A 37 -7.61 -9.26 22.28
C HIS A 37 -7.35 -8.97 20.79
N ALA A 38 -7.89 -9.80 19.88
CA ALA A 38 -7.60 -9.71 18.44
C ALA A 38 -7.92 -8.32 17.87
N GLU A 39 -9.06 -7.73 18.24
CA GLU A 39 -9.43 -6.37 17.84
C GLU A 39 -8.43 -5.31 18.33
N VAL A 40 -7.94 -5.43 19.57
CA VAL A 40 -6.96 -4.48 20.13
C VAL A 40 -5.64 -4.59 19.37
N GLN A 41 -5.19 -5.82 19.11
CA GLN A 41 -3.99 -6.09 18.31
C GLN A 41 -4.10 -5.53 16.89
N SER A 42 -5.27 -5.69 16.25
CA SER A 42 -5.55 -5.19 14.90
C SER A 42 -5.61 -3.65 14.86
N ILE A 43 -6.39 -3.03 15.75
CA ILE A 43 -6.56 -1.57 15.82
C ILE A 43 -5.25 -0.88 16.15
N LEU A 44 -4.47 -1.43 17.09
CA LEU A 44 -3.16 -0.88 17.49
C LEU A 44 -2.01 -1.35 16.60
N LYS A 45 -2.29 -2.19 15.59
CA LYS A 45 -1.29 -2.75 14.66
C LYS A 45 -0.11 -3.42 15.39
N MET A 46 -0.42 -4.18 16.43
CA MET A 46 0.54 -4.88 17.28
C MET A 46 0.87 -6.29 16.77
N SER A 47 0.00 -6.87 15.93
CA SER A 47 0.32 -8.08 15.16
C SER A 47 1.46 -7.76 14.20
N HIS A 48 2.35 -8.74 13.96
CA HIS A 48 3.34 -8.62 12.89
C HIS A 48 2.65 -8.20 11.59
N PRO A 49 3.33 -7.41 10.72
CA PRO A 49 2.90 -7.27 9.34
C PRO A 49 2.60 -8.69 8.85
N GLN A 50 1.38 -8.94 8.38
CA GLN A 50 1.22 -10.06 7.47
C GLN A 50 2.19 -9.74 6.35
N GLU A 51 3.30 -10.48 6.31
CA GLU A 51 4.24 -10.45 5.19
C GLU A 51 3.35 -10.39 3.95
N PRO A 52 3.49 -9.35 3.09
CA PRO A 52 2.75 -9.34 1.85
C PRO A 52 3.04 -10.70 1.22
N GLU A 53 1.98 -11.48 0.96
CA GLU A 53 2.13 -12.81 0.36
C GLU A 53 3.16 -12.66 -0.76
N LEU A 54 4.28 -13.36 -0.59
CA LEU A 54 5.38 -13.37 -1.53
C LEU A 54 4.83 -13.96 -2.82
N MET A 55 4.17 -13.13 -3.63
CA MET A 55 3.86 -13.43 -5.01
C MET A 55 5.21 -13.53 -5.70
N ASN A 56 5.66 -14.77 -5.80
CA ASN A 56 6.76 -15.28 -6.60
C ASN A 56 7.13 -14.34 -7.76
N ALA A 57 8.10 -13.46 -7.52
CA ALA A 57 8.76 -12.70 -8.56
C ALA A 57 10.23 -13.02 -8.43
N ASN A 58 10.60 -14.22 -8.90
CA ASN A 58 11.97 -14.49 -9.31
C ASN A 58 12.19 -13.71 -10.61
N PRO A 59 12.94 -12.59 -10.64
CA PRO A 59 13.24 -11.94 -11.89
C PRO A 59 14.30 -12.80 -12.58
N SER A 60 13.86 -13.68 -13.47
CA SER A 60 14.80 -14.25 -14.45
C SER A 60 15.45 -13.06 -15.18
N PRO A 61 16.78 -13.08 -15.41
CA PRO A 61 17.45 -11.99 -16.11
C PRO A 61 16.83 -11.84 -17.51
N PRO A 62 16.67 -10.60 -18.04
CA PRO A 62 16.09 -10.40 -19.36
C PRO A 62 16.99 -11.07 -20.42
N PRO A 63 16.41 -11.65 -21.49
CA PRO A 63 17.20 -12.18 -22.58
C PRO A 63 18.00 -11.05 -23.24
N SER A 64 19.32 -11.22 -23.32
CA SER A 64 20.24 -10.28 -23.99
C SER A 64 19.82 -9.99 -25.44
N PRO A 65 19.97 -8.75 -25.94
CA PRO A 65 19.43 -8.30 -27.23
C PRO A 65 20.32 -8.72 -28.41
N SER A 66 20.74 -9.98 -28.43
CA SER A 66 21.58 -10.55 -29.50
C SER A 66 20.82 -11.65 -30.24
N GLN A 67 19.60 -11.36 -30.68
CA GLN A 67 18.90 -12.19 -31.67
C GLN A 67 18.86 -11.45 -33.00
N GLN A 68 19.86 -11.79 -33.82
CA GLN A 68 19.98 -11.57 -35.25
C GLN A 68 18.61 -11.51 -35.97
N ILE A 69 18.20 -10.32 -36.40
CA ILE A 69 16.92 -10.07 -37.06
C ILE A 69 17.02 -10.58 -38.51
N ASN A 70 16.51 -11.77 -38.80
CA ASN A 70 16.36 -12.27 -40.16
C ASN A 70 15.06 -11.71 -40.77
N LEU A 71 15.15 -10.58 -41.47
CA LEU A 71 14.04 -10.03 -42.26
C LEU A 71 13.88 -10.80 -43.58
N GLY A 72 13.51 -12.09 -43.49
CA GLY A 72 13.16 -12.91 -44.64
C GLY A 72 12.00 -12.31 -45.45
N PRO A 73 11.81 -12.73 -46.72
CA PRO A 73 10.95 -12.03 -47.67
C PRO A 73 9.52 -11.92 -47.15
N SER A 74 9.06 -10.68 -47.01
CA SER A 74 7.75 -10.26 -46.51
C SER A 74 6.60 -10.99 -47.18
N SER A 75 5.98 -11.93 -46.45
CA SER A 75 4.52 -12.13 -46.38
C SER A 75 4.25 -13.25 -45.37
N ASN A 76 4.05 -12.89 -44.10
CA ASN A 76 3.52 -13.83 -43.12
C ASN A 76 1.98 -13.66 -43.07
N PRO A 77 1.18 -14.54 -43.70
CA PRO A 77 -0.28 -14.41 -43.71
C PRO A 77 -0.92 -14.62 -42.32
N HIS A 78 -0.15 -15.01 -41.31
CA HIS A 78 -0.60 -15.17 -39.93
C HIS A 78 -0.23 -13.99 -39.02
N ALA A 79 0.28 -12.89 -39.57
CA ALA A 79 0.57 -11.69 -38.79
C ALA A 79 -0.73 -11.16 -38.14
N LYS A 80 -0.73 -11.06 -36.80
CA LYS A 80 -1.87 -10.60 -36.02
C LYS A 80 -1.71 -9.11 -35.68
N PRO A 81 -2.80 -8.33 -35.53
CA PRO A 81 -2.70 -6.89 -35.26
C PRO A 81 -1.89 -6.55 -33.99
N SER A 82 -1.84 -7.46 -33.02
CA SER A 82 -1.03 -7.33 -31.81
C SER A 82 0.48 -7.47 -32.05
N ASP A 83 0.95 -7.74 -33.26
CA ASP A 83 2.39 -7.79 -33.52
C ASP A 83 2.97 -6.38 -33.75
N PHE A 84 2.12 -5.39 -34.01
CA PHE A 84 2.52 -4.03 -34.35
C PHE A 84 2.34 -3.03 -33.20
N HIS A 85 2.41 -3.47 -31.93
CA HIS A 85 2.22 -2.58 -30.77
C HIS A 85 3.22 -1.42 -30.69
N PHE A 86 4.38 -1.56 -31.36
CA PHE A 86 5.40 -0.51 -31.44
C PHE A 86 5.09 0.58 -32.47
N LEU A 87 4.10 0.36 -33.35
CA LEU A 87 3.60 1.31 -34.36
C LEU A 87 2.36 2.07 -33.88
N LYS A 88 2.33 2.47 -32.61
CA LYS A 88 1.27 3.34 -32.10
C LYS A 88 1.66 4.81 -32.30
N VAL A 89 1.06 5.44 -33.33
CA VAL A 89 0.89 6.91 -33.41
C VAL A 89 -0.18 7.37 -32.43
#